data_AF-A0A1F5YI79-F1
#
_entry.id   AF-A0A1F5YI79-F1
#
_cell.length_a   1.000
_cell.length_b   1.000
_cell.length_c   1.000
_cell.angle_alpha   90.00
_cell.angle_beta   90.00
_cell.angle_gamma   90.00
#
_symmetry.space_group_name_H-M   'P 1'
#
loop_
_entity.id
_entity.type
_entity.pdbx_description
1 polymer ?
#
loop_
_entity_poly.entity_id
_entity_poly.type
_entity_poly.pdbx_seq_one_letter_code
_entity_poly.pdbx_strand_id
1 'polypeptide(L)'
;MPVKKTLTRSKSKQKKNWREGLPKFFLIPKNLIIIGLLILVLLFWLGRNYFIVASVNGQPISRFELNSRLNTQFGQAILDQLINERLLLGAARQQGIFITAEEIEKRIKEIEKSLDGKMSLRETLSLQGLTPNTFRRQLELQLSIEKLFSDKATVSASEIDDYLENNKNLFPQATDPAKLRQEVEGFIKQQKMGKLYEEWFNNIKKDAKITRRV
;
A
#
# COMPACT_ATOMS: atom_id res chain seq x y z
N MET A 1 -51.77 -38.65 47.62
CA MET A 1 -52.47 -37.38 47.29
C MET A 1 -52.38 -36.44 48.50
N PRO A 2 -52.29 -35.11 48.35
CA PRO A 2 -51.11 -34.39 47.83
C PRO A 2 -50.82 -33.07 48.63
N VAL A 3 -49.93 -32.20 48.07
CA VAL A 3 -49.93 -30.70 48.20
C VAL A 3 -49.14 -30.14 49.42
N LYS A 4 -48.26 -29.12 49.38
CA LYS A 4 -47.66 -28.23 48.35
C LYS A 4 -46.36 -27.59 48.92
N LYS A 5 -45.42 -27.35 47.99
CA LYS A 5 -44.48 -26.22 47.83
C LYS A 5 -44.44 -25.10 48.90
N THR A 6 -43.23 -24.74 49.31
CA THR A 6 -42.79 -23.33 49.41
C THR A 6 -41.37 -23.15 48.86
N LEU A 7 -41.25 -22.11 48.03
CA LEU A 7 -40.03 -21.63 47.38
C LEU A 7 -39.19 -20.81 48.37
N THR A 8 -37.88 -21.04 48.43
CA THR A 8 -36.93 -19.97 48.81
C THR A 8 -35.70 -19.97 47.90
N ARG A 9 -35.49 -18.78 47.31
CA ARG A 9 -34.33 -18.33 46.53
C ARG A 9 -33.02 -18.52 47.29
N SER A 10 -31.93 -18.85 46.58
CA SER A 10 -30.73 -18.01 46.60
C SER A 10 -29.76 -18.40 45.48
N LYS A 11 -29.60 -17.49 44.51
CA LYS A 11 -28.44 -17.49 43.60
C LYS A 11 -27.23 -17.02 44.41
N SER A 12 -26.19 -17.83 44.52
CA SER A 12 -24.84 -17.30 44.70
C SER A 12 -23.95 -17.84 43.58
N LYS A 13 -23.67 -16.97 42.60
CA LYS A 13 -22.58 -17.15 41.64
C LYS A 13 -21.29 -17.18 42.46
N GLN A 14 -20.76 -18.37 42.72
CA GLN A 14 -19.38 -18.55 43.15
C GLN A 14 -18.47 -17.97 42.05
N LYS A 15 -17.96 -16.76 42.28
CA LYS A 15 -16.81 -16.24 41.53
C LYS A 15 -15.64 -17.18 41.86
N LYS A 16 -15.39 -18.15 40.98
CA LYS A 16 -14.22 -19.01 41.04
C LYS A 16 -12.99 -18.12 40.97
N ASN A 17 -12.36 -17.87 42.12
CA ASN A 17 -11.12 -17.12 42.20
C ASN A 17 -10.04 -17.94 41.51
N TRP A 18 -9.52 -17.47 40.37
CA TRP A 18 -8.49 -18.16 39.58
C TRP A 18 -7.18 -18.42 40.34
N ARG A 19 -7.06 -17.86 41.55
CA ARG A 19 -5.91 -18.02 42.47
C ARG A 19 -6.01 -19.30 43.32
N GLU A 20 -7.17 -19.95 43.40
CA GLU A 20 -7.40 -21.11 44.29
C GLU A 20 -6.94 -22.44 43.68
N GLY A 21 -6.70 -22.49 42.36
CA GLY A 21 -6.21 -23.69 41.65
C GLY A 21 -4.69 -23.74 41.44
N LEU A 22 -3.95 -22.74 41.93
CA LEU A 22 -2.50 -22.68 41.78
C LEU A 22 -1.83 -23.14 43.09
N PRO A 23 -0.89 -24.10 43.06
CA PRO A 23 -0.22 -24.58 44.26
C PRO A 23 0.47 -23.40 44.98
N LYS A 24 0.28 -23.27 46.30
CA LYS A 24 0.75 -22.14 47.12
C LYS A 24 2.27 -21.88 47.04
N PHE A 25 3.05 -22.86 46.59
CA PHE A 25 4.48 -22.73 46.30
C PHE A 25 4.79 -21.77 45.14
N PHE A 26 3.86 -21.56 44.20
CA PHE A 26 4.06 -20.70 43.02
C PHE A 26 3.92 -19.20 43.33
N LEU A 27 3.36 -18.83 44.48
CA LEU A 27 3.01 -17.46 44.86
C LEU A 27 3.98 -16.81 45.86
N ILE A 28 5.12 -17.44 46.12
CA ILE A 28 6.19 -16.89 46.96
C ILE A 28 6.96 -15.85 46.10
N PRO A 29 7.25 -14.62 46.60
CA PRO A 29 7.86 -13.56 45.79
C PRO A 29 9.19 -13.98 45.13
N LYS A 30 9.96 -14.85 45.79
CA LYS A 30 11.20 -15.44 45.25
C LYS A 30 10.96 -16.33 44.03
N ASN A 31 9.86 -17.07 43.99
CA ASN A 31 9.51 -17.96 42.87
C ASN A 31 8.92 -17.18 41.70
N LEU A 32 8.20 -16.08 41.94
CA LEU A 32 7.75 -15.17 40.89
C LEU A 32 8.91 -14.52 40.13
N ILE A 33 10.00 -14.18 40.82
CA ILE A 33 11.22 -13.67 40.18
C ILE A 33 11.85 -14.75 39.29
N ILE A 34 11.91 -16.00 39.76
CA ILE A 34 12.45 -17.14 39.00
C ILE A 34 11.57 -17.45 37.77
N ILE A 35 10.25 -17.42 37.93
CA ILE A 35 9.30 -17.61 36.82
C ILE A 35 9.41 -16.44 35.82
N GLY A 36 9.57 -15.21 36.30
CA GLY A 36 9.83 -14.04 35.46
C GLY A 36 11.11 -14.15 34.65
N LEU A 37 12.21 -14.60 35.27
CA LEU A 37 13.48 -14.89 34.60
C LEU A 37 13.35 -16.02 33.58
N LEU A 38 12.65 -17.11 33.91
CA LEU A 38 12.39 -18.22 32.99
C LEU A 38 11.55 -17.78 31.79
N ILE A 39 10.55 -16.92 31.99
CA ILE A 39 9.76 -16.33 30.91
C ILE A 39 10.64 -15.41 30.04
N LEU A 40 11.55 -14.64 30.63
CA LEU A 40 12.47 -13.76 29.90
C LEU A 40 13.45 -14.56 29.03
N VAL A 41 14.00 -15.65 29.57
CA VAL A 41 14.86 -16.59 28.82
C VAL A 41 14.08 -17.29 27.71
N LEU A 42 12.84 -17.71 27.98
CA LEU A 42 11.97 -18.34 26.98
C LEU A 42 11.58 -17.36 25.86
N LEU A 43 11.24 -16.11 26.20
CA LEU A 43 10.97 -15.03 25.23
C LEU A 43 12.20 -14.69 24.40
N PHE A 44 13.39 -14.66 25.02
CA PHE A 44 14.65 -14.47 24.31
C PHE A 44 14.93 -15.63 23.33
N TRP A 45 14.66 -16.87 23.74
CA TRP A 45 14.83 -18.05 22.90
C TRP A 45 13.83 -18.08 21.73
N LEU A 46 12.56 -17.77 21.98
CA LEU A 46 11.52 -17.62 20.94
C LEU A 46 11.78 -16.42 20.01
N GLY A 47 12.35 -15.34 20.54
CA GLY A 47 12.70 -14.14 19.79
C GLY A 47 13.90 -14.31 18.87
N ARG A 48 14.79 -15.27 19.13
CA ARG A 48 16.04 -15.47 18.37
C ARG A 48 15.82 -15.68 16.87
N ASN A 49 14.76 -16.40 16.47
CA ASN A 49 14.38 -16.58 15.07
C ASN A 49 13.79 -15.32 14.41
N TYR A 50 13.33 -14.36 15.21
CA TYR A 50 12.91 -13.06 14.70
C TYR A 50 14.08 -12.11 14.49
N PHE A 51 15.22 -12.25 15.19
CA PHE A 51 16.32 -11.30 15.07
C PHE A 51 17.33 -11.63 13.96
N ILE A 52 17.39 -12.89 13.50
CA ILE A 52 18.35 -13.34 12.49
C ILE A 52 17.60 -13.65 11.19
N VAL A 53 18.07 -13.10 10.07
CA VAL A 53 17.46 -13.33 8.73
C VAL A 53 18.20 -14.39 7.92
N ALA A 54 19.51 -14.49 8.12
CA ALA A 54 20.38 -15.39 7.40
C ALA A 54 21.66 -15.62 8.21
N SER A 55 22.45 -16.64 7.88
CA SER A 55 23.81 -16.80 8.38
C SER A 55 24.76 -17.17 7.26
N VAL A 56 25.97 -16.65 7.25
CA VAL A 56 27.03 -16.97 6.29
C VAL A 56 28.22 -17.52 7.06
N ASN A 57 28.61 -18.78 6.83
CA ASN A 57 29.73 -19.44 7.51
C ASN A 57 29.68 -19.34 9.05
N GLY A 58 28.49 -19.44 9.64
CA GLY A 58 28.30 -19.29 11.09
C GLY A 58 28.20 -17.85 11.61
N GLN A 59 28.38 -16.84 10.75
CA GLN A 59 28.14 -15.44 11.10
C GLN A 59 26.66 -15.07 10.83
N PRO A 60 25.86 -14.73 11.85
CA PRO A 60 24.47 -14.36 11.66
C PRO A 60 24.33 -12.94 11.09
N ILE A 61 23.47 -12.77 10.10
CA ILE A 61 22.99 -11.48 9.62
C ILE A 61 21.72 -11.13 10.38
N SER A 62 21.76 -10.01 11.11
CA SER A 62 20.63 -9.56 11.92
C SER A 62 19.59 -8.80 11.08
N ARG A 63 18.31 -8.87 11.47
CA ARG A 63 17.24 -8.02 10.91
C ARG A 63 17.55 -6.54 11.06
N PHE A 64 18.17 -6.16 12.18
CA PHE A 64 18.54 -4.78 12.43
C PHE A 64 19.56 -4.29 11.43
N GLU A 65 20.62 -5.06 11.17
CA GLU A 65 21.62 -4.72 10.15
C GLU A 65 21.00 -4.60 8.76
N LEU A 66 20.20 -5.59 8.35
CA LEU A 66 19.52 -5.56 7.06
C LEU A 66 18.62 -4.32 6.93
N ASN A 67 17.73 -4.09 7.90
CA ASN A 67 16.81 -2.96 7.88
C ASN A 67 17.53 -1.62 7.96
N SER A 68 18.61 -1.51 8.73
CA SER A 68 19.42 -0.31 8.80
C SER A 68 20.04 0.00 7.43
N ARG A 69 20.63 -1.00 6.75
CA ARG A 69 21.19 -0.81 5.41
C ARG A 69 20.11 -0.44 4.38
N LEU A 70 18.96 -1.11 4.41
CA LEU A 70 17.82 -0.78 3.55
C LEU A 70 17.30 0.64 3.80
N ASN A 71 17.17 1.05 5.06
CA ASN A 71 16.72 2.39 5.41
C ASN A 71 17.73 3.46 4.98
N THR A 72 19.03 3.21 5.16
CA THR A 72 20.08 4.13 4.69
C THR A 72 20.10 4.25 3.16
N GLN A 73 19.93 3.15 2.43
CA GLN A 73 20.00 3.16 0.96
C GLN A 73 18.71 3.64 0.30
N PHE A 74 17.54 3.23 0.81
CA PHE A 74 16.25 3.42 0.14
C PHE A 74 15.23 4.18 1.00
N GLY A 75 15.46 4.33 2.30
CA GLY A 75 14.46 4.84 3.25
C GLY A 75 13.95 6.24 2.91
N GLN A 76 14.83 7.16 2.54
CA GLN A 76 14.42 8.52 2.14
C GLN A 76 13.57 8.52 0.87
N ALA A 77 14.00 7.79 -0.16
CA ALA A 77 13.27 7.71 -1.43
C ALA A 77 11.89 7.08 -1.23
N ILE A 78 11.80 5.99 -0.46
CA ILE A 78 10.52 5.33 -0.15
C ILE A 78 9.65 6.24 0.72
N LEU A 79 10.22 6.95 1.70
CA LEU A 79 9.47 7.89 2.52
C LEU A 79 8.88 9.02 1.67
N ASP A 80 9.67 9.62 0.79
CA ASP A 80 9.19 10.67 -0.10
C ASP A 80 8.11 10.13 -1.06
N GLN A 81 8.27 8.92 -1.61
CA GLN A 81 7.21 8.28 -2.39
C GLN A 81 5.92 8.15 -1.58
N LEU A 82 5.99 7.64 -0.34
CA LEU A 82 4.83 7.46 0.54
C LEU A 82 4.18 8.80 0.93
N ILE A 83 4.97 9.86 1.07
CA ILE A 83 4.44 11.21 1.29
C ILE A 83 3.67 11.65 0.04
N ASN A 84 4.27 11.53 -1.13
CA ASN A 84 3.65 11.93 -2.40
C ASN A 84 2.33 11.18 -2.63
N GLU A 85 2.30 9.86 -2.40
CA GLU A 85 1.09 9.05 -2.47
C GLU A 85 0.00 9.54 -1.53
N ARG A 86 0.36 9.87 -0.27
CA ARG A 86 -0.62 10.36 0.71
C ARG A 86 -1.16 11.74 0.36
N LEU A 87 -0.31 12.63 -0.17
CA LEU A 87 -0.73 13.94 -0.65
C LEU A 87 -1.70 13.80 -1.82
N LEU A 88 -1.35 12.98 -2.81
CA LEU A 88 -2.18 12.73 -3.97
C LEU A 88 -3.57 12.21 -3.58
N LEU A 89 -3.62 11.11 -2.83
CA LEU A 89 -4.90 10.51 -2.44
C LEU A 89 -5.68 11.39 -1.46
N GLY A 90 -4.99 12.11 -0.58
CA GLY A 90 -5.63 13.05 0.33
C GLY A 90 -6.34 14.18 -0.43
N ALA A 91 -5.67 14.76 -1.41
CA ALA A 91 -6.21 15.85 -2.20
C ALA A 91 -7.29 15.38 -3.20
N ALA A 92 -7.15 14.18 -3.80
CA ALA A 92 -8.22 13.57 -4.60
C ALA A 92 -9.51 13.41 -3.78
N ARG A 93 -9.40 12.91 -2.53
CA ARG A 93 -10.57 12.79 -1.63
C ARG A 93 -11.19 14.13 -1.25
N GLN A 94 -10.40 15.19 -1.10
CA GLN A 94 -10.92 16.54 -0.84
C GLN A 94 -11.77 17.07 -2.01
N GLN A 95 -11.50 16.62 -3.23
CA GLN A 95 -12.29 16.93 -4.42
C GLN A 95 -13.44 15.92 -4.66
N GLY A 96 -13.70 15.03 -3.69
CA GLY A 96 -14.74 14.02 -3.81
C GLY A 96 -14.40 12.86 -4.75
N ILE A 97 -13.13 12.73 -5.15
CA ILE A 97 -12.69 11.66 -6.05
C ILE A 97 -12.31 10.43 -5.21
N PHE A 98 -13.02 9.33 -5.44
CA PHE A 98 -12.75 8.03 -4.86
C PHE A 98 -12.64 7.00 -5.98
N ILE A 99 -11.64 6.12 -5.89
CA ILE A 99 -11.48 4.99 -6.79
C ILE A 99 -12.13 3.76 -6.16
N THR A 100 -13.10 3.17 -6.85
CA THR A 100 -13.78 1.97 -6.35
C THR A 100 -12.98 0.72 -6.70
N ALA A 101 -13.24 -0.37 -5.98
CA ALA A 101 -12.65 -1.67 -6.31
C ALA A 101 -13.04 -2.11 -7.73
N GLU A 102 -14.26 -1.82 -8.16
CA GLU A 102 -14.77 -2.16 -9.50
C GLU A 102 -14.00 -1.45 -10.61
N GLU A 103 -13.62 -0.18 -10.41
CA GLU A 103 -12.81 0.56 -11.37
C GLU A 103 -11.40 -0.03 -11.49
N ILE A 104 -10.81 -0.45 -10.38
CA ILE A 104 -9.52 -1.14 -10.37
C ILE A 104 -9.65 -2.49 -11.10
N GLU A 105 -10.69 -3.29 -10.82
CA GLU A 105 -10.92 -4.56 -11.52
C GLU A 105 -11.12 -4.37 -13.02
N LYS A 106 -11.89 -3.34 -13.41
CA LYS A 106 -12.09 -3.01 -14.82
C LYS A 106 -10.75 -2.72 -15.49
N ARG A 107 -9.91 -1.90 -14.84
CA ARG A 107 -8.59 -1.55 -15.36
C ARG A 107 -7.65 -2.76 -15.44
N ILE A 108 -7.69 -3.65 -14.45
CA ILE A 108 -6.93 -4.91 -14.47
C ILE A 108 -7.35 -5.75 -15.68
N LYS A 109 -8.65 -5.92 -15.93
CA LYS A 109 -9.15 -6.68 -17.08
C LYS A 109 -8.76 -6.08 -18.42
N GLU A 110 -8.72 -4.75 -18.53
CA GLU A 110 -8.22 -4.06 -19.73
C GLU A 110 -6.74 -4.37 -19.97
N ILE A 111 -5.92 -4.35 -18.91
CA ILE A 111 -4.50 -4.70 -18.98
C ILE A 111 -4.32 -6.17 -19.34
N GLU A 112 -5.09 -7.08 -18.73
CA GLU A 112 -5.04 -8.52 -19.06
C GLU A 112 -5.38 -8.78 -20.53
N LYS A 113 -6.38 -8.08 -21.09
CA LYS A 113 -6.69 -8.14 -22.52
C LYS A 113 -5.51 -7.69 -23.39
N SER A 114 -4.76 -6.68 -22.96
CA SER A 114 -3.59 -6.18 -23.71
C SER A 114 -2.41 -7.16 -23.74
N LEU A 115 -2.35 -8.10 -22.79
CA LEU A 115 -1.31 -9.14 -22.74
C LEU A 115 -1.56 -10.30 -23.71
N ASP A 116 -2.72 -10.30 -24.40
CA ASP A 116 -3.10 -11.26 -25.44
C ASP A 116 -2.93 -12.73 -25.01
N GLY A 117 -3.09 -13.01 -23.72
CA GLY A 117 -2.98 -14.35 -23.13
C GLY A 117 -1.59 -14.99 -23.17
N LYS A 118 -0.53 -14.28 -23.62
CA LYS A 118 0.83 -14.84 -23.73
C LYS A 118 1.44 -15.18 -22.36
N MET A 119 1.07 -14.41 -21.35
CA MET A 119 1.49 -14.60 -19.96
C MET A 119 0.39 -14.05 -19.06
N SER A 120 0.12 -14.73 -17.93
CA SER A 120 -0.84 -14.19 -16.97
C SER A 120 -0.28 -12.92 -16.32
N LEU A 121 -1.15 -11.97 -15.99
CA LEU A 121 -0.75 -10.76 -15.27
C LEU A 121 0.02 -11.10 -13.99
N ARG A 122 -0.39 -12.16 -13.28
CA ARG A 122 0.29 -12.61 -12.06
C ARG A 122 1.73 -13.04 -12.29
N GLU A 123 2.00 -13.77 -13.37
CA GLU A 123 3.36 -14.18 -13.75
C GLU A 123 4.19 -12.95 -14.13
N THR A 124 3.63 -12.04 -14.93
CA THR A 124 4.31 -10.78 -15.31
C THR A 124 4.68 -9.95 -14.08
N LEU A 125 3.77 -9.80 -13.11
CA LEU A 125 4.04 -9.09 -11.87
C LEU A 125 5.12 -9.80 -11.03
N SER A 126 5.07 -11.14 -10.94
CA SER A 126 6.05 -11.91 -10.20
C SER A 126 7.46 -11.79 -10.79
N LEU A 127 7.59 -11.74 -12.11
CA LEU A 127 8.88 -11.53 -12.79
C LEU A 127 9.47 -10.15 -12.49
N GLN A 128 8.61 -9.16 -12.23
CA GLN A 128 9.02 -7.80 -11.83
C GLN A 128 9.21 -7.65 -10.31
N GLY A 129 9.03 -8.73 -9.53
CA GLY A 129 9.07 -8.67 -8.06
C GLY A 129 7.91 -7.88 -7.44
N LEU A 130 6.81 -7.68 -8.20
CA LEU A 130 5.63 -6.95 -7.74
C LEU A 130 4.58 -7.91 -7.18
N THR A 131 3.92 -7.47 -6.11
CA THR A 131 2.76 -8.18 -5.58
C THR A 131 1.47 -7.65 -6.22
N PRO A 132 0.40 -8.45 -6.30
CA PRO A 132 -0.90 -7.96 -6.76
C PRO A 132 -1.39 -6.75 -5.97
N ASN A 133 -1.14 -6.69 -4.66
CA ASN A 133 -1.54 -5.56 -3.82
C ASN A 133 -0.76 -4.29 -4.19
N THR A 134 0.55 -4.39 -4.42
CA THR A 134 1.37 -3.26 -4.88
C THR A 134 0.88 -2.75 -6.23
N PHE A 135 0.53 -3.66 -7.15
CA PHE A 135 0.00 -3.31 -8.46
C PHE A 135 -1.35 -2.59 -8.36
N ARG A 136 -2.28 -3.12 -7.56
CA ARG A 136 -3.58 -2.45 -7.31
C ARG A 136 -3.41 -1.06 -6.74
N ARG A 137 -2.45 -0.88 -5.83
CA ARG A 137 -2.12 0.43 -5.26
C ARG A 137 -1.61 1.40 -6.32
N GLN A 138 -0.76 0.94 -7.24
CA GLN A 138 -0.30 1.75 -8.37
C GLN A 138 -1.46 2.15 -9.29
N LEU A 139 -2.39 1.23 -9.57
CA LEU A 139 -3.60 1.53 -10.34
C LEU A 139 -4.50 2.54 -9.63
N GLU A 140 -4.69 2.43 -8.31
CA GLU A 140 -5.44 3.41 -7.52
C GLU A 140 -4.86 4.83 -7.69
N LEU A 141 -3.54 4.96 -7.61
CA LEU A 141 -2.84 6.25 -7.79
C LEU A 141 -2.99 6.77 -9.23
N GLN A 142 -2.79 5.91 -10.23
CA GLN A 142 -2.93 6.28 -11.64
C GLN A 142 -4.35 6.75 -11.97
N LEU A 143 -5.36 6.00 -11.56
CA LEU A 143 -6.77 6.35 -11.77
C LEU A 143 -7.15 7.63 -11.02
N SER A 144 -6.56 7.86 -9.84
CA SER A 144 -6.78 9.11 -9.09
C SER A 144 -6.23 10.31 -9.85
N ILE A 145 -5.02 10.22 -10.41
CA ILE A 145 -4.43 11.26 -11.26
C ILE A 145 -5.31 11.48 -12.50
N GLU A 146 -5.75 10.39 -13.15
CA GLU A 146 -6.58 10.48 -14.34
C GLU A 146 -7.87 11.25 -14.09
N LYS A 147 -8.62 10.88 -13.05
CA LYS A 147 -9.85 11.59 -12.69
C LYS A 147 -9.62 13.03 -12.23
N LEU A 148 -8.48 13.32 -11.60
CA LEU A 148 -8.18 14.66 -11.09
C LEU A 148 -7.92 15.67 -12.21
N PHE A 149 -7.37 15.19 -13.34
CA PHE A 149 -6.93 16.05 -14.44
C PHE A 149 -7.65 15.80 -15.78
N SER A 150 -8.50 14.77 -15.90
CA SER A 150 -9.21 14.45 -17.14
C SER A 150 -9.94 15.65 -17.73
N ASP A 151 -10.61 16.40 -16.87
CA ASP A 151 -11.47 17.53 -17.26
C ASP A 151 -10.66 18.79 -17.56
N LYS A 152 -9.42 18.85 -17.06
CA LYS A 152 -8.49 19.99 -17.24
C LYS A 152 -7.54 19.78 -18.42
N ALA A 153 -7.37 18.54 -18.88
CA ALA A 153 -6.43 18.18 -19.93
C ALA A 153 -7.07 18.09 -21.32
N THR A 154 -8.14 18.85 -21.58
CA THR A 154 -8.79 18.89 -22.90
C THR A 154 -7.81 19.36 -23.97
N VAL A 155 -7.76 18.65 -25.09
CA VAL A 155 -6.91 18.96 -26.25
C VAL A 155 -7.77 19.58 -27.35
N SER A 156 -7.32 20.71 -27.88
CA SER A 156 -7.99 21.39 -28.98
C SER A 156 -7.48 20.87 -30.33
N ALA A 157 -8.30 21.02 -31.38
CA ALA A 157 -7.90 20.64 -32.74
C ALA A 157 -6.65 21.41 -33.22
N SER A 158 -6.53 22.70 -32.86
CA SER A 158 -5.36 23.52 -33.20
C SER A 158 -4.07 22.95 -32.61
N GLU A 159 -4.09 22.47 -31.36
CA GLU A 159 -2.89 21.90 -30.74
C GLU A 159 -2.44 20.60 -31.43
N ILE A 160 -3.39 19.82 -31.95
CA ILE A 160 -3.09 18.62 -32.74
C ILE A 160 -2.46 19.02 -34.08
N ASP A 161 -3.03 20.03 -34.75
CA ASP A 161 -2.52 20.55 -36.03
C ASP A 161 -1.10 21.11 -35.86
N ASP A 162 -0.89 21.95 -34.84
CA ASP A 162 0.41 22.54 -34.51
C ASP A 162 1.44 21.45 -34.19
N TYR A 163 1.05 20.41 -33.45
CA TYR A 163 1.95 19.30 -33.12
C TYR A 163 2.33 18.51 -34.37
N LEU A 164 1.36 18.16 -35.21
CA LEU A 164 1.62 17.46 -36.47
C LEU A 164 2.50 18.28 -37.40
N GLU A 165 2.28 19.59 -37.45
CA GLU A 165 3.06 20.49 -38.29
C GLU A 165 4.52 20.61 -37.83
N ASN A 166 4.73 20.79 -36.53
CA ASN A 166 6.08 20.91 -35.97
C ASN A 166 6.84 19.58 -35.94
N ASN A 167 6.14 18.44 -36.05
CA ASN A 167 6.71 17.10 -35.94
C ASN A 167 6.47 16.23 -37.18
N LYS A 168 6.31 16.83 -38.38
CA LYS A 168 6.08 16.11 -39.64
C LYS A 168 7.05 14.93 -39.86
N ASN A 169 8.30 15.09 -39.44
CA ASN A 169 9.35 14.08 -39.58
C ASN A 169 9.17 12.85 -38.68
N LEU A 170 8.32 12.92 -37.64
CA LEU A 170 8.02 11.78 -36.77
C LEU A 170 6.97 10.83 -37.37
N PHE A 171 6.26 11.28 -38.41
CA PHE A 171 5.15 10.53 -39.01
C PHE A 171 5.32 10.29 -40.53
N PRO A 172 6.51 9.90 -41.03
CA PRO A 172 6.77 9.82 -42.48
C PRO A 172 6.01 8.68 -43.18
N GLN A 173 5.44 7.74 -42.43
CA GLN A 173 4.76 6.54 -42.94
C GLN A 173 3.31 6.43 -42.47
N ALA A 174 2.73 7.50 -41.92
CA ALA A 174 1.37 7.46 -41.42
C ALA A 174 0.38 7.29 -42.58
N THR A 175 -0.28 6.13 -42.63
CA THR A 175 -1.20 5.73 -43.70
C THR A 175 -2.65 6.05 -43.39
N ASP A 176 -2.98 6.32 -42.12
CA ASP A 176 -4.31 6.68 -41.64
C ASP A 176 -4.27 8.02 -40.87
N PRO A 177 -4.72 9.13 -41.47
CA PRO A 177 -4.74 10.43 -40.82
C PRO A 177 -5.64 10.51 -39.59
N ALA A 178 -6.76 9.77 -39.55
CA ALA A 178 -7.68 9.83 -38.43
C ALA A 178 -7.09 9.14 -37.20
N LYS A 179 -6.50 7.96 -37.40
CA LYS A 179 -5.79 7.23 -36.35
C LYS A 179 -4.58 8.02 -35.83
N LEU A 180 -3.80 8.63 -36.73
CA LEU A 180 -2.67 9.47 -36.36
C LEU A 180 -3.10 10.63 -35.45
N ARG A 181 -4.19 11.32 -35.78
CA ARG A 181 -4.70 12.42 -34.95
C ARG A 181 -5.13 11.94 -33.56
N GLN A 182 -5.75 10.78 -33.44
CA GLN A 182 -6.10 10.19 -32.14
C GLN A 182 -4.87 9.84 -31.30
N GLU A 183 -3.83 9.28 -31.91
CA GLU A 183 -2.57 8.98 -31.23
C GLU A 183 -1.88 10.26 -30.75
N VAL A 184 -1.83 11.30 -31.59
CA VAL A 184 -1.28 12.61 -31.23
C VAL A 184 -2.11 13.28 -30.14
N GLU A 185 -3.43 13.23 -30.21
CA GLU A 185 -4.32 13.75 -29.16
C GLU A 185 -4.03 13.06 -27.82
N GLY A 186 -3.95 11.72 -27.80
CA GLY A 186 -3.62 10.95 -26.60
C GLY A 186 -2.27 11.34 -26.01
N PHE A 187 -1.26 11.54 -26.87
CA PHE A 187 0.06 11.99 -26.46
C PHE A 187 0.04 13.40 -25.87
N ILE A 188 -0.58 14.38 -26.54
CA ILE A 188 -0.69 15.76 -26.06
C ILE A 188 -1.47 15.79 -24.74
N LYS A 189 -2.56 15.01 -24.63
CA LYS A 189 -3.33 14.88 -23.40
C LYS A 189 -2.46 14.37 -22.26
N GLN A 190 -1.68 13.33 -22.49
CA GLN A 190 -0.75 12.79 -21.48
C GLN A 190 0.30 13.81 -21.07
N GLN A 191 0.86 14.57 -22.02
CA GLN A 191 1.81 15.66 -21.72
C GLN A 191 1.17 16.76 -20.87
N LYS A 192 -0.05 17.19 -21.23
CA LYS A 192 -0.82 18.18 -20.46
C LYS A 192 -1.09 17.69 -19.04
N MET A 193 -1.56 16.45 -18.89
CA MET A 193 -1.77 15.86 -17.57
C MET A 193 -0.48 15.80 -16.74
N GLY A 194 0.66 15.49 -17.37
CA GLY A 194 1.96 15.53 -16.71
C GLY A 194 2.31 16.91 -16.16
N LYS A 195 2.15 17.95 -16.99
CA LYS A 195 2.39 19.36 -16.57
C LYS A 195 1.44 19.80 -15.46
N LEU A 196 0.14 19.52 -15.63
CA LEU A 196 -0.88 19.83 -14.63
C LEU A 196 -0.60 19.14 -13.30
N TYR A 197 -0.19 17.86 -13.34
CA TYR A 197 0.21 17.12 -12.16
C TYR A 197 1.43 17.76 -11.49
N GLU A 198 2.48 18.10 -12.24
CA GLU A 198 3.69 18.69 -11.67
C GLU A 198 3.40 20.04 -10.98
N GLU A 199 2.67 20.93 -11.65
CA GLU A 199 2.30 22.24 -11.09
C GLU A 199 1.44 22.07 -9.84
N TRP A 200 0.38 21.26 -9.94
CA TRP A 200 -0.50 20.97 -8.83
C TRP A 200 0.24 20.32 -7.65
N PHE A 201 1.09 19.34 -7.95
CA PHE A 201 1.85 18.60 -6.95
C PHE A 201 2.83 19.49 -6.20
N ASN A 202 3.49 20.41 -6.90
CA ASN A 202 4.37 21.40 -6.28
C ASN A 202 3.59 22.35 -5.35
N ASN A 203 2.37 22.71 -5.71
CA ASN A 203 1.51 23.56 -4.87
C ASN A 203 1.05 22.82 -3.62
N ILE A 204 0.46 21.62 -3.74
CA ILE A 204 0.00 20.87 -2.56
C ILE A 204 1.16 20.51 -1.63
N LYS A 205 2.36 20.27 -2.17
CA LYS A 205 3.54 19.92 -1.38
C LYS A 205 4.04 21.10 -0.55
N LYS A 206 3.93 22.33 -1.05
CA LYS A 206 4.26 23.55 -0.31
C LYS A 206 3.26 23.80 0.83
N ASP A 207 1.99 23.55 0.58
CA ASP A 207 0.92 23.79 1.56
C ASP A 207 0.79 22.65 2.58
N ALA A 208 1.36 21.48 2.29
CA ALA A 208 1.29 20.32 3.14
C ALA A 208 2.12 20.48 4.42
N LYS A 209 1.49 20.21 5.56
CA LYS A 209 2.18 20.08 6.85
C LYS A 209 2.89 18.73 6.95
N ILE A 210 4.15 18.68 6.56
CA ILE A 210 4.98 17.46 6.62
C ILE A 210 5.88 17.51 7.86
N THR A 211 5.62 16.64 8.84
CA THR A 211 6.52 16.46 10.00
C THR A 211 7.37 15.22 9.78
N ARG A 212 8.69 15.42 9.64
CA ARG A 212 9.66 14.32 9.55
C ARG A 212 10.22 14.03 10.95
N ARG A 213 10.24 12.75 11.34
CA ARG A 213 10.83 12.27 12.61
C ARG A 213 11.93 11.24 12.33
N VAL A 214 12.62 11.45 11.22
CA VAL A 214 13.68 10.55 10.74
C VAL A 214 14.99 10.96 11.35
#